data_AF-A0A7J9WKB5-F1
#
_entry.id   AF-A0A7J9WKB5-F1
#
_cell.length_a   1.000
_cell.length_b   1.000
_cell.length_c   1.000
_cell.angle_alpha   90.00
_cell.angle_beta   90.00
_cell.angle_gamma   90.00
#
_symmetry.space_group_name_H-M   'P 1'
#
loop_
_entity.id
_entity.type
_entity.pdbx_description
1 polymer ?
#
loop_
_entity_poly.entity_id
_entity_poly.type
_entity_poly.pdbx_seq_one_letter_code
_entity_poly.pdbx_strand_id
1 'polypeptide(L)'
;MTALTALPLLAQATGEGVDAAATSGTAEFFVFWIVAPISLGAALAVIMMRNAVHAALMLVLNFFTIAVLYAVLEAQFLAVVQIIVYAGAIMVLFLFVLMLLGIDRELPFTDRIRGQKAGALLLGVTLLVALTVVAAGPYLGPESACTGAPAEAQGAAEACAGLAAANEAGNVAGVGGLLFTDYVWPFEVTSALLVIAAIGAMVLGRKTEDERDLVDAPRQRRRVAVGGDAA
;
A
#
# COMPACT_ATOMS: atom_id res chain seq x y z
N MET A 1 38.24 23.24 -21.63
CA MET A 1 38.77 22.06 -22.36
C MET A 1 38.32 20.79 -21.64
N THR A 2 37.01 20.60 -21.48
CA THR A 2 36.39 19.46 -20.73
C THR A 2 34.97 19.13 -21.19
N ALA A 3 34.45 19.81 -22.24
CA ALA A 3 33.10 19.60 -22.76
C ALA A 3 33.06 18.68 -24.01
N LEU A 4 34.21 18.16 -24.45
CA LEU A 4 34.33 17.40 -25.71
C LEU A 4 34.52 15.88 -25.52
N THR A 5 34.37 15.37 -24.29
CA THR A 5 34.49 13.93 -23.97
C THR A 5 33.14 13.21 -23.83
N ALA A 6 32.01 13.92 -23.90
CA ALA A 6 30.67 13.32 -23.79
C ALA A 6 30.06 12.87 -25.14
N LEU A 7 30.70 13.23 -26.27
CA LEU A 7 30.15 12.97 -27.59
C LEU A 7 30.26 11.52 -28.13
N PRO A 8 31.17 10.63 -27.68
CA PRO A 8 31.18 9.25 -28.17
C PRO A 8 30.14 8.35 -27.50
N LEU A 9 29.46 8.81 -26.43
CA LEU A 9 28.49 8.00 -25.67
C LEU A 9 27.08 7.97 -26.28
N LEU A 10 26.75 8.94 -27.14
CA LEU A 10 25.51 8.94 -27.94
C LEU A 10 25.66 8.19 -29.28
N ALA A 11 26.88 7.88 -29.71
CA ALA A 11 27.15 7.23 -30.99
C ALA A 11 27.10 5.68 -30.92
N GLN A 12 27.08 5.09 -29.71
CA GLN A 12 26.88 3.64 -29.54
C GLN A 12 25.41 3.23 -29.48
N ALA A 13 24.46 4.15 -29.66
CA ALA A 13 23.02 3.85 -29.64
C ALA A 13 22.48 3.37 -31.01
N THR A 14 23.31 3.22 -32.03
CA THR A 14 22.86 2.77 -33.37
C THR A 14 23.76 1.68 -33.92
N GLY A 15 23.42 0.44 -33.59
CA GLY A 15 23.92 -0.72 -34.30
C GLY A 15 24.49 -1.79 -33.39
N GLU A 16 23.60 -2.61 -32.83
CA GLU A 16 23.66 -4.07 -32.72
C GLU A 16 22.47 -4.50 -31.83
N GLY A 17 22.03 -5.75 -31.96
CA GLY A 17 20.70 -6.23 -31.54
C GLY A 17 20.21 -5.72 -30.19
N VAL A 18 18.91 -5.41 -30.11
CA VAL A 18 18.19 -5.15 -28.87
C VAL A 18 18.21 -6.43 -28.03
N ASP A 19 19.27 -6.62 -27.26
CA ASP A 19 19.34 -7.61 -26.20
C ASP A 19 18.41 -7.15 -25.09
N ALA A 20 17.21 -7.73 -25.05
CA ALA A 20 16.17 -7.46 -24.07
C ALA A 20 16.62 -7.64 -22.60
N ALA A 21 17.79 -8.23 -22.35
CA ALA A 21 18.39 -8.42 -21.04
C ALA A 21 19.21 -7.22 -20.52
N ALA A 22 19.68 -6.31 -21.39
CA ALA A 22 20.43 -5.11 -20.98
C ALA A 22 19.51 -3.90 -20.72
N THR A 23 18.24 -3.99 -21.11
CA THR A 23 17.26 -2.89 -21.00
C THR A 23 16.50 -2.89 -19.66
N SER A 24 16.50 -4.00 -18.91
CA SER A 24 15.75 -4.17 -17.66
C SER A 24 16.17 -3.15 -16.59
N GLY A 25 17.46 -3.09 -16.25
CA GLY A 25 17.94 -2.18 -15.19
C GLY A 25 17.75 -0.69 -15.51
N THR A 26 17.76 -0.32 -16.79
CA THR A 26 17.52 1.08 -17.19
C THR A 26 16.04 1.44 -17.06
N ALA A 27 15.13 0.57 -17.50
CA ALA A 27 13.69 0.78 -17.38
C ALA A 27 13.25 0.83 -15.91
N GLU A 28 13.75 -0.07 -15.08
CA GLU A 28 13.49 -0.12 -13.63
C GLU A 28 13.91 1.18 -12.94
N PHE A 29 15.10 1.71 -13.27
CA PHE A 29 15.61 2.96 -12.73
C PHE A 29 14.70 4.15 -13.06
N PHE A 30 14.25 4.28 -14.31
CA PHE A 30 13.34 5.34 -14.71
C PHE A 30 11.97 5.21 -14.05
N VAL A 31 11.41 4.00 -13.99
CA VAL A 31 10.11 3.74 -13.36
C VAL A 31 10.19 4.10 -11.87
N PHE A 32 11.26 3.70 -11.16
CA PHE A 32 11.45 4.04 -9.76
C PHE A 32 11.47 5.56 -9.52
N TRP A 33 12.29 6.30 -10.27
CA TRP A 33 12.42 7.75 -10.09
C TRP A 33 11.16 8.55 -10.41
N ILE A 34 10.25 7.99 -11.21
CA ILE A 34 8.95 8.59 -11.50
C ILE A 34 7.91 8.17 -10.45
N VAL A 35 7.83 6.87 -10.14
CA VAL A 35 6.77 6.32 -9.28
C VAL A 35 7.00 6.64 -7.80
N ALA A 36 8.25 6.66 -7.34
CA ALA A 36 8.59 6.97 -5.94
C ALA A 36 8.07 8.37 -5.47
N PRO A 37 8.33 9.48 -6.17
CA PRO A 37 7.79 10.78 -5.78
C PRO A 37 6.27 10.85 -5.91
N ILE A 38 5.67 10.17 -6.89
CA ILE A 38 4.20 10.09 -7.02
C ILE A 38 3.61 9.36 -5.81
N SER A 39 4.20 8.25 -5.36
CA SER A 39 3.76 7.52 -4.17
C SER A 39 3.84 8.39 -2.92
N LEU A 40 4.97 9.07 -2.71
CA LEU A 40 5.14 9.97 -1.56
C LEU A 40 4.14 11.14 -1.60
N GLY A 41 3.96 11.74 -2.78
CA GLY A 41 2.98 12.80 -3.00
C GLY A 41 1.55 12.34 -2.77
N ALA A 42 1.20 11.12 -3.19
CA ALA A 42 -0.09 10.51 -2.95
C ALA A 42 -0.32 10.26 -1.46
N ALA A 43 0.64 9.69 -0.74
CA ALA A 43 0.55 9.48 0.70
C ALA A 43 0.39 10.79 1.49
N LEU A 44 1.13 11.85 1.12
CA LEU A 44 0.96 13.17 1.72
C LEU A 44 -0.43 13.76 1.40
N ALA A 45 -0.88 13.63 0.16
CA ALA A 45 -2.18 14.13 -0.28
C ALA A 45 -3.35 13.48 0.49
N VAL A 46 -3.27 12.20 0.85
CA VAL A 46 -4.30 11.53 1.68
C VAL A 46 -4.54 12.27 3.00
N ILE A 47 -3.48 12.75 3.64
CA ILE A 47 -3.56 13.40 4.96
C ILE A 47 -3.87 14.90 4.82
N MET A 48 -3.42 15.52 3.73
CA MET A 48 -3.63 16.96 3.47
C MET A 48 -5.02 17.28 2.91
N MET A 49 -5.67 16.32 2.24
CA MET A 49 -6.97 16.55 1.61
C MET A 49 -8.10 16.58 2.63
N ARG A 50 -8.94 17.63 2.55
CA ARG A 50 -10.07 17.84 3.47
C ARG A 50 -11.31 17.03 3.10
N ASN A 51 -11.48 16.69 1.82
CA ASN A 51 -12.62 15.90 1.36
C ASN A 51 -12.26 14.41 1.45
N ALA A 52 -13.07 13.64 2.19
CA ALA A 52 -12.85 12.21 2.45
C ALA A 52 -12.78 11.37 1.17
N VAL A 53 -13.57 11.71 0.15
CA VAL A 53 -13.57 10.99 -1.14
C VAL A 53 -12.24 11.23 -1.86
N HIS A 54 -11.77 12.48 -1.91
CA HIS A 54 -10.50 12.81 -2.57
C HIS A 54 -9.31 12.19 -1.83
N ALA A 55 -9.32 12.23 -0.50
CA ALA A 55 -8.32 11.55 0.33
C ALA A 55 -8.28 10.05 0.03
N ALA A 56 -9.43 9.39 -0.08
CA ALA A 56 -9.50 7.97 -0.37
C ALA A 56 -9.08 7.63 -1.83
N LEU A 57 -9.38 8.48 -2.82
CA LEU A 57 -8.87 8.32 -4.19
C LEU A 57 -7.34 8.45 -4.26
N MET A 58 -6.75 9.38 -3.51
CA MET A 58 -5.28 9.49 -3.42
C MET A 58 -4.67 8.27 -2.72
N LEU A 59 -5.40 7.61 -1.82
CA LEU A 59 -4.96 6.38 -1.17
C LEU A 59 -4.97 5.20 -2.15
N VAL A 60 -5.99 5.09 -3.01
CA VAL A 60 -6.01 4.12 -4.14
C VAL A 60 -4.78 4.33 -5.02
N LEU A 61 -4.50 5.58 -5.41
CA LEU A 61 -3.34 5.91 -6.23
C LEU A 61 -2.03 5.47 -5.55
N ASN A 62 -1.89 5.69 -4.25
CA ASN A 62 -0.72 5.25 -3.49
C ASN A 62 -0.54 3.72 -3.48
N PHE A 63 -1.62 2.96 -3.32
CA PHE A 63 -1.54 1.50 -3.39
C PHE A 63 -1.20 0.99 -4.79
N PHE A 64 -1.66 1.68 -5.83
CA PHE A 64 -1.28 1.37 -7.20
C PHE A 64 0.21 1.65 -7.45
N THR A 65 0.73 2.80 -7.00
CA THR A 65 2.16 3.10 -7.13
C THR A 65 3.04 2.12 -6.35
N ILE A 66 2.62 1.69 -5.16
CA ILE A 66 3.33 0.65 -4.40
C ILE A 66 3.31 -0.69 -5.15
N ALA A 67 2.20 -1.08 -5.78
CA ALA A 67 2.14 -2.29 -6.59
C ALA A 67 3.11 -2.25 -7.78
N VAL A 68 3.26 -1.09 -8.42
CA VAL A 68 4.26 -0.89 -9.49
C VAL A 68 5.69 -1.01 -8.94
N LEU A 69 5.98 -0.45 -7.75
CA LEU A 69 7.28 -0.62 -7.11
C LEU A 69 7.57 -2.10 -6.76
N TYR A 70 6.57 -2.86 -6.31
CA TYR A 70 6.74 -4.31 -6.11
C TYR A 70 6.98 -5.06 -7.41
N ALA A 71 6.34 -4.65 -8.51
CA ALA A 71 6.60 -5.25 -9.83
C ALA A 71 8.03 -4.97 -10.31
N VAL A 72 8.54 -3.75 -10.08
CA VAL A 72 9.94 -3.38 -10.39
C VAL A 72 10.94 -4.17 -9.56
N LEU A 73 10.60 -4.51 -8.32
CA LEU A 73 11.43 -5.33 -7.44
C LEU A 73 11.29 -6.85 -7.69
N GLU A 74 10.74 -7.25 -8.85
CA GLU A 74 10.42 -8.64 -9.21
C GLU A 74 9.53 -9.40 -8.18
N ALA A 75 8.86 -8.67 -7.27
CA ALA A 75 7.94 -9.23 -6.28
C ALA A 75 6.53 -9.38 -6.85
N GLN A 76 6.42 -10.18 -7.92
CA GLN A 76 5.20 -10.36 -8.71
C GLN A 76 3.98 -10.84 -7.90
N PHE A 77 4.16 -11.76 -6.94
CA PHE A 77 3.06 -12.20 -6.08
C PHE A 77 2.52 -11.04 -5.22
N LEU A 78 3.41 -10.31 -4.55
CA LEU A 78 3.03 -9.17 -3.70
C LEU A 78 2.40 -8.04 -4.52
N ALA A 79 2.91 -7.76 -5.73
CA ALA A 79 2.33 -6.76 -6.62
C ALA A 79 0.87 -7.08 -6.97
N VAL A 80 0.57 -8.33 -7.32
CA VAL A 80 -0.79 -8.78 -7.65
C VAL A 80 -1.70 -8.75 -6.42
N VAL A 81 -1.22 -9.23 -5.25
CA VAL A 81 -1.97 -9.18 -3.99
C VAL A 81 -2.27 -7.73 -3.59
N GLN A 82 -1.34 -6.81 -3.79
CA GLN A 82 -1.53 -5.38 -3.54
C GLN A 82 -2.70 -4.80 -4.33
N ILE A 83 -2.83 -5.18 -5.60
CA ILE A 83 -3.93 -4.72 -6.45
C ILE A 83 -5.25 -5.39 -6.06
N ILE A 84 -5.27 -6.71 -5.89
CA ILE A 84 -6.53 -7.45 -5.63
C ILE A 84 -7.08 -7.15 -4.23
N VAL A 85 -6.24 -7.21 -3.21
CA VAL A 85 -6.69 -7.13 -1.80
C VAL A 85 -6.73 -5.69 -1.31
N TYR A 86 -5.63 -4.95 -1.42
CA TYR A 86 -5.55 -3.59 -0.86
C TYR A 86 -6.29 -2.58 -1.72
N ALA A 87 -5.90 -2.42 -2.99
CA ALA A 87 -6.53 -1.46 -3.89
C ALA A 87 -7.94 -1.90 -4.33
N GLY A 88 -8.15 -3.21 -4.52
CA GLY A 88 -9.42 -3.80 -4.94
C GLY A 88 -10.40 -3.92 -3.79
N ALA A 89 -10.28 -4.98 -2.98
CA ALA A 89 -11.31 -5.32 -1.99
C ALA A 89 -11.43 -4.29 -0.85
N ILE A 90 -10.32 -4.00 -0.15
CA ILE A 90 -10.34 -3.17 1.07
C ILE A 90 -10.68 -1.72 0.71
N MET A 91 -10.00 -1.14 -0.28
CA MET A 91 -10.21 0.26 -0.62
C MET A 91 -11.58 0.53 -1.22
N VAL A 92 -12.10 -0.35 -2.09
CA VAL A 92 -13.45 -0.17 -2.66
C VAL A 92 -14.52 -0.29 -1.57
N LEU A 93 -14.38 -1.25 -0.64
CA LEU A 93 -15.28 -1.34 0.52
C LEU A 93 -15.23 -0.06 1.36
N PHE A 94 -14.04 0.45 1.64
CA PHE A 94 -13.86 1.68 2.40
C PHE A 94 -14.45 2.90 1.69
N LEU A 95 -14.20 3.05 0.39
CA LEU A 95 -14.78 4.10 -0.45
C LEU A 95 -16.30 4.06 -0.44
N PHE A 96 -16.89 2.88 -0.57
CA PHE A 96 -18.33 2.70 -0.49
C PHE A 96 -18.89 3.15 0.85
N VAL A 97 -18.25 2.73 1.96
CA VAL A 97 -18.68 3.11 3.32
C VAL A 97 -18.54 4.62 3.55
N LEU A 98 -17.42 5.24 3.18
CA LEU A 98 -17.22 6.67 3.35
C LEU A 98 -18.23 7.49 2.54
N MET A 99 -18.54 7.06 1.32
CA MET A 99 -19.52 7.72 0.47
C MET A 99 -20.93 7.61 1.06
N LEU A 100 -21.32 6.43 1.55
CA LEU A 100 -22.60 6.24 2.23
C LEU A 100 -22.71 7.06 3.52
N LEU A 101 -21.60 7.28 4.22
CA LEU A 101 -21.56 8.02 5.47
C LEU A 101 -21.65 9.54 5.28
N GLY A 102 -21.45 10.05 4.04
CA GLY A 102 -21.66 11.46 3.70
C GLY A 102 -20.95 12.42 4.65
N ILE A 103 -19.65 12.17 4.92
CA ILE A 103 -18.87 12.99 5.86
C ILE A 103 -18.51 14.32 5.22
N ASP A 104 -19.44 15.27 5.31
CA ASP A 104 -19.18 16.70 5.10
C ASP A 104 -19.26 17.41 6.45
N ARG A 105 -18.14 17.43 7.20
CA ARG A 105 -18.05 18.26 8.41
C ARG A 105 -16.72 18.99 8.49
N GLU A 106 -16.77 20.26 8.10
CA GLU A 106 -15.80 21.25 8.53
C GLU A 106 -16.06 21.59 10.01
N LEU A 107 -15.55 20.75 10.92
CA LEU A 107 -15.42 21.15 12.32
C LEU A 107 -14.28 22.18 12.39
N PRO A 108 -14.52 23.39 12.94
CA PRO A 108 -13.45 24.36 13.12
C PRO A 108 -12.40 23.75 14.06
N PHE A 109 -11.17 23.63 13.56
CA PHE A 109 -10.01 23.21 14.34
C PHE A 109 -9.71 24.27 15.41
N THR A 110 -10.40 24.21 16.54
CA THR A 110 -9.97 24.97 17.71
C THR A 110 -8.77 24.22 18.28
N ASP A 111 -7.56 24.78 18.12
CA ASP A 111 -6.37 24.28 18.81
C ASP A 111 -6.61 24.43 20.32
N ARG A 112 -7.07 23.34 20.97
CA ARG A 112 -7.37 23.33 22.41
C ARG A 112 -6.08 23.48 23.24
N ILE A 113 -4.92 23.16 22.67
CA ILE A 113 -3.62 23.18 23.34
C ILE A 113 -2.58 23.89 22.44
N ARG A 114 -2.07 25.04 22.88
CA ARG A 114 -1.02 25.79 22.17
C ARG A 114 0.27 24.97 22.15
N GLY A 115 0.78 24.68 20.94
CA GLY A 115 2.05 23.95 20.74
C GLY A 115 1.92 22.50 20.29
N GLN A 116 0.72 21.92 20.25
CA GLN A 116 0.51 20.53 19.81
C GLN A 116 1.00 20.27 18.38
N LYS A 117 0.82 21.23 17.46
CA LYS A 117 1.31 21.13 16.07
C LYS A 117 2.83 21.05 16.00
N ALA A 118 3.52 21.85 16.80
CA ALA A 118 4.99 21.83 16.87
C ALA A 118 5.49 20.54 17.52
N GLY A 119 4.82 20.06 18.58
CA GLY A 119 5.14 18.77 19.21
C GLY A 119 4.92 17.58 18.28
N ALA A 120 3.81 17.56 17.53
CA ALA A 120 3.52 16.52 16.55
C ALA A 120 4.51 16.54 15.38
N LEU A 121 4.89 17.72 14.89
CA LEU A 121 5.89 17.86 13.84
C LEU A 121 7.27 17.39 14.32
N LEU A 122 7.70 17.80 15.52
CA LEU A 122 8.98 17.39 16.08
C LEU A 122 9.02 15.87 16.27
N LEU A 123 7.98 15.29 16.88
CA LEU A 123 7.86 13.84 17.03
C LEU A 123 7.90 13.13 15.66
N GLY A 124 7.15 13.63 14.68
CA GLY A 124 7.11 13.06 13.33
C GLY A 124 8.48 13.09 12.63
N VAL A 125 9.20 14.21 12.74
CA VAL A 125 10.57 14.34 12.19
C VAL A 125 11.54 13.44 12.94
N THR A 126 11.47 13.38 14.27
CA THR A 126 12.32 12.48 15.07
C THR A 126 12.06 11.01 14.70
N LEU A 127 10.81 10.61 14.54
CA LEU A 127 10.45 9.26 14.11
C LEU A 127 10.95 8.98 12.69
N LEU A 128 10.78 9.93 11.76
CA LEU A 128 11.27 9.79 10.39
C LEU A 128 12.79 9.58 10.37
N VAL A 129 13.55 10.40 11.10
CA VAL A 129 15.01 10.28 11.21
C VAL A 129 15.40 8.96 11.88
N ALA A 130 14.71 8.54 12.95
CA ALA A 130 14.99 7.27 13.59
C ALA A 130 14.74 6.09 12.63
N LEU A 131 13.64 6.11 11.88
CA LEU A 131 13.32 5.10 10.88
C LEU A 131 14.32 5.09 9.73
N THR A 132 14.77 6.24 9.22
CA THR A 132 15.78 6.26 8.16
C THR A 132 17.13 5.77 8.67
N VAL A 133 17.54 6.12 9.88
CA VAL A 133 18.81 5.63 10.46
C VAL A 133 18.75 4.12 10.71
N VAL A 134 17.63 3.57 11.19
CA VAL A 134 17.51 2.14 11.46
C VAL A 134 17.30 1.32 10.19
N ALA A 135 16.40 1.76 9.31
CA ALA A 135 16.01 0.99 8.13
C ALA A 135 16.93 1.22 6.93
N ALA A 136 17.43 2.45 6.74
CA ALA A 136 18.34 2.78 5.64
C ALA A 136 19.81 2.88 6.07
N GLY A 137 20.11 3.12 7.36
CA GLY A 137 21.49 3.22 7.85
C GLY A 137 22.40 2.05 7.47
N PRO A 138 21.96 0.78 7.58
CA PRO A 138 22.75 -0.38 7.13
C PRO A 138 23.03 -0.39 5.62
N TYR A 139 22.22 0.30 4.82
CA TYR A 139 22.32 0.33 3.36
C TYR A 139 22.91 1.64 2.81
N LEU A 140 23.24 2.61 3.67
CA LEU A 140 23.81 3.92 3.30
C LEU A 140 25.34 3.99 3.47
N GLY A 141 25.96 2.97 4.07
CA GLY A 141 27.42 2.88 4.23
C GLY A 141 28.13 2.48 2.93
N PRO A 142 29.43 2.79 2.76
CA PRO A 142 30.20 2.38 1.58
C PRO A 142 30.32 0.85 1.41
N GLU A 143 30.01 0.08 2.46
CA GLU A 143 29.92 -1.38 2.47
C GLU A 143 28.63 -1.94 1.87
N SER A 144 27.60 -1.11 1.60
CA SER A 144 26.37 -1.51 0.92
C SER A 144 26.48 -1.51 -0.61
N ALA A 145 27.56 -0.92 -1.15
CA ALA A 145 27.88 -1.04 -2.55
C ALA A 145 28.33 -2.49 -2.81
N CYS A 146 27.42 -3.32 -3.34
CA CYS A 146 27.73 -4.68 -3.81
C CYS A 146 28.77 -4.58 -4.95
N THR A 147 30.03 -4.45 -4.56
CA THR A 147 31.19 -4.29 -5.45
C THR A 147 31.82 -5.65 -5.75
N GLY A 148 31.02 -6.71 -5.88
CA GLY A 148 31.48 -8.05 -6.30
C GLY A 148 32.66 -8.65 -5.53
N ALA A 149 33.04 -8.09 -4.37
CA ALA A 149 34.19 -8.52 -3.59
C ALA A 149 33.82 -9.73 -2.73
N PRO A 150 34.75 -10.69 -2.55
CA PRO A 150 34.46 -11.93 -1.83
C PRO A 150 34.09 -11.65 -0.36
N ALA A 151 33.08 -12.40 0.11
CA ALA A 151 32.38 -12.27 1.38
C ALA A 151 33.22 -12.49 2.65
N GLU A 152 34.55 -12.50 2.57
CA GLU A 152 35.44 -12.75 3.71
C GLU A 152 35.84 -11.46 4.46
N ALA A 153 35.60 -10.27 3.87
CA ALA A 153 36.00 -8.98 4.46
C ALA A 153 34.83 -8.17 5.06
N GLN A 154 33.58 -8.61 4.92
CA GLN A 154 32.41 -7.91 5.46
C GLN A 154 31.71 -8.82 6.46
N GLY A 155 31.69 -8.44 7.73
CA GLY A 155 30.83 -9.02 8.77
C GLY A 155 29.33 -8.77 8.54
N ALA A 156 28.89 -8.62 7.29
CA ALA A 156 27.51 -8.66 6.87
C ALA A 156 27.16 -10.13 6.62
N ALA A 157 26.27 -10.67 7.44
CA ALA A 157 25.97 -12.09 7.54
C ALA A 157 25.27 -12.71 6.31
N GLU A 158 25.18 -12.03 5.17
CA GLU A 158 24.67 -12.60 3.93
C GLU A 158 25.36 -11.91 2.75
N ALA A 159 26.03 -12.70 1.90
CA ALA A 159 26.46 -12.26 0.58
C ALA A 159 25.27 -11.62 -0.14
N CYS A 160 25.47 -10.58 -0.94
CA CYS A 160 24.43 -10.02 -1.80
C CYS A 160 23.88 -11.14 -2.70
N ALA A 161 22.85 -11.87 -2.24
CA ALA A 161 22.09 -12.79 -3.05
C ALA A 161 21.36 -11.90 -4.05
N GLY A 162 21.93 -11.79 -5.26
CA GLY A 162 21.34 -10.99 -6.31
C GLY A 162 19.89 -11.40 -6.55
N LEU A 163 19.10 -10.49 -7.12
CA LEU A 163 17.67 -10.69 -7.36
C LEU A 163 17.37 -12.01 -8.10
N ALA A 164 18.28 -12.43 -9.00
CA ALA A 164 18.21 -13.70 -9.71
C ALA A 164 18.30 -14.94 -8.80
N ALA A 165 19.14 -14.92 -7.76
CA ALA A 165 19.26 -16.03 -6.80
C ALA A 165 18.03 -16.10 -5.89
N ALA A 166 17.52 -14.94 -5.47
CA ALA A 166 16.30 -14.85 -4.65
C ALA A 166 15.06 -15.34 -5.41
N ASN A 167 15.02 -15.17 -6.74
CA ASN A 167 13.89 -15.55 -7.59
C ASN A 167 14.08 -16.87 -8.37
N GLU A 168 15.13 -17.66 -8.10
CA GLU A 168 15.48 -18.87 -8.87
C GLU A 168 14.33 -19.90 -8.92
N ALA A 169 13.64 -20.12 -7.80
CA ALA A 169 12.52 -21.06 -7.70
C ALA A 169 11.15 -20.46 -8.08
N GLY A 170 11.11 -19.16 -8.44
CA GLY A 170 9.88 -18.40 -8.67
C GLY A 170 9.21 -17.91 -7.38
N ASN A 171 8.78 -16.65 -7.40
CA ASN A 171 8.29 -15.93 -6.22
C ASN A 171 7.05 -16.60 -5.56
N VAL A 172 6.10 -17.08 -6.37
CA VAL A 172 4.87 -17.73 -5.86
C VAL A 172 5.17 -19.06 -5.18
N ALA A 173 6.03 -19.89 -5.79
CA ALA A 173 6.38 -21.20 -5.24
C ALA A 173 7.20 -21.06 -3.95
N GLY A 174 8.13 -20.09 -3.89
CA GLY A 174 8.91 -19.79 -2.69
C GLY A 174 8.03 -19.36 -1.52
N VAL A 175 7.10 -18.41 -1.74
CA VAL A 175 6.15 -17.98 -0.71
C VAL A 175 5.23 -19.13 -0.28
N GLY A 176 4.77 -19.95 -1.22
CA GLY A 176 3.96 -21.13 -0.91
C GLY A 176 4.69 -22.15 -0.02
N GLY A 177 5.96 -22.43 -0.32
CA GLY A 177 6.79 -23.30 0.53
C GLY A 177 6.87 -22.79 1.96
N LEU A 178 7.25 -21.52 2.14
CA LEU A 178 7.37 -20.89 3.46
C LEU A 178 6.05 -20.90 4.23
N LEU A 179 4.92 -20.58 3.58
CA LEU A 179 3.59 -20.54 4.22
C LEU A 179 3.15 -21.90 4.76
N PHE A 180 3.47 -22.98 4.04
CA PHE A 180 3.02 -24.33 4.38
C PHE A 180 4.06 -25.18 5.12
N THR A 181 5.30 -24.72 5.29
CA THR A 181 6.31 -25.42 6.11
C THR A 181 6.64 -24.66 7.39
N ASP A 182 7.12 -23.43 7.28
CA ASP A 182 7.72 -22.71 8.41
C ASP A 182 6.69 -21.81 9.09
N TYR A 183 5.78 -21.22 8.31
CA TYR A 183 4.76 -20.28 8.76
C TYR A 183 3.36 -20.89 8.89
N VAL A 184 3.26 -22.20 9.14
CA VAL A 184 1.98 -22.92 9.29
C VAL A 184 1.12 -22.32 10.40
N TRP A 185 1.73 -21.96 11.53
CA TRP A 185 1.01 -21.38 12.67
C TRP A 185 0.40 -20.00 12.35
N PRO A 186 1.16 -19.01 11.82
CA PRO A 186 0.57 -17.76 11.32
C PRO A 186 -0.51 -17.97 10.25
N PHE A 187 -0.33 -18.93 9.34
CA PHE A 187 -1.33 -19.26 8.32
C PHE A 187 -2.65 -19.76 8.95
N GLU A 188 -2.57 -20.66 9.94
CA GLU A 188 -3.75 -21.17 10.63
C GLU A 188 -4.48 -20.06 11.41
N VAL A 189 -3.75 -19.22 12.15
CA VAL A 189 -4.34 -18.10 12.89
C VAL A 189 -5.00 -17.08 11.96
N THR A 190 -4.38 -16.78 10.82
CA THR A 190 -4.98 -15.86 9.84
C THR A 190 -6.23 -16.45 9.19
N SER A 191 -6.26 -17.76 8.94
CA SER A 191 -7.48 -18.42 8.44
C SER A 191 -8.65 -18.32 9.45
N ALA A 192 -8.37 -18.54 10.74
CA ALA A 192 -9.37 -18.38 11.80
C ALA A 192 -9.83 -16.92 11.91
N LEU A 193 -8.90 -15.95 11.82
CA LEU A 193 -9.21 -14.52 11.81
C LEU A 193 -10.18 -14.16 10.67
N LEU A 194 -9.97 -14.70 9.46
CA LEU A 194 -10.85 -14.44 8.32
C LEU A 194 -12.26 -15.00 8.53
N VAL A 195 -12.40 -16.19 9.10
CA VAL A 195 -13.70 -16.78 9.46
C VAL A 195 -14.41 -15.91 10.50
N ILE A 196 -13.70 -15.50 11.55
CA ILE A 196 -14.24 -14.62 12.60
C ILE A 196 -14.65 -13.27 12.01
N ALA A 197 -13.86 -12.68 11.12
CA ALA A 197 -14.17 -11.42 10.45
C ALA A 197 -15.44 -11.54 9.60
N ALA A 198 -15.60 -12.63 8.84
CA ALA A 198 -16.79 -12.88 8.03
C ALA A 198 -18.05 -13.05 8.89
N ILE A 199 -17.99 -13.83 9.97
CA ILE A 199 -19.09 -13.99 10.93
C ILE A 199 -19.40 -12.65 11.60
N GLY A 200 -18.38 -11.90 12.01
CA GLY A 200 -18.52 -10.58 12.63
C GLY A 200 -19.22 -9.58 11.71
N ALA A 201 -18.83 -9.52 10.44
CA ALA A 201 -19.48 -8.68 9.43
C ALA A 201 -20.95 -9.08 9.20
N MET A 202 -21.26 -10.38 9.14
CA MET A 202 -22.63 -10.88 8.96
C MET A 202 -23.54 -10.51 10.15
N VAL A 203 -23.06 -10.73 11.38
CA VAL A 203 -23.82 -10.43 12.60
C VAL A 203 -24.05 -8.93 12.74
N LEU A 204 -23.02 -8.11 12.47
CA LEU A 204 -23.12 -6.65 12.57
C LEU A 204 -24.01 -6.04 11.47
N GLY A 205 -24.01 -6.63 10.27
CA GLY A 205 -24.87 -6.20 9.17
C GLY A 205 -26.35 -6.60 9.32
N ARG A 206 -26.70 -7.45 10.28
CA ARG A 206 -28.08 -7.92 10.47
C ARG A 206 -28.90 -6.87 11.21
N LYS A 207 -29.89 -6.27 10.52
CA LYS A 207 -30.94 -5.47 11.16
C LYS A 207 -31.77 -6.34 12.11
N THR A 208 -31.84 -5.96 13.39
CA THR A 208 -32.66 -6.60 14.42
C THR A 208 -34.15 -6.49 14.09
N GLU A 209 -34.93 -7.50 14.45
CA GLU A 209 -36.38 -7.57 14.19
C GLU A 209 -37.13 -6.45 14.94
N ASP A 210 -36.65 -6.07 16.12
CA ASP A 210 -37.18 -4.97 16.92
C ASP A 210 -37.11 -3.61 16.20
N GLU A 211 -36.04 -3.37 15.42
CA GLU A 211 -35.92 -2.14 14.62
C GLU A 211 -36.86 -2.15 13.40
N ARG A 212 -37.15 -3.33 12.84
CA ARG A 212 -38.11 -3.47 11.72
C ARG A 212 -39.53 -3.24 12.21
N ASP A 213 -39.89 -3.81 13.35
CA ASP A 213 -41.21 -3.67 13.95
C ASP A 213 -41.49 -2.23 14.37
N LEU A 214 -40.49 -1.51 14.92
CA LEU A 214 -40.60 -0.09 15.25
C LEU A 214 -40.75 0.80 13.99
N VAL A 215 -40.07 0.47 12.90
CA VAL A 215 -40.16 1.22 11.63
C VAL A 215 -41.48 0.94 10.90
N ASP A 216 -42.01 -0.28 10.97
CA ASP A 216 -43.19 -0.70 10.21
C ASP A 216 -44.52 -0.53 10.98
N ALA A 217 -44.50 -0.47 12.31
CA ALA A 217 -45.68 -0.19 13.15
C ALA A 217 -46.48 1.07 12.75
N PRO A 218 -45.87 2.25 12.51
CA PRO A 218 -46.62 3.44 12.07
C PRO A 218 -47.17 3.31 10.65
N ARG A 219 -46.53 2.54 9.76
CA ARG A 219 -46.99 2.34 8.37
C ARG A 219 -48.22 1.44 8.30
N GLN A 220 -48.28 0.42 9.14
CA GLN A 220 -49.45 -0.45 9.25
C GLN A 220 -50.67 0.33 9.76
N ARG A 221 -50.50 1.19 10.78
CA ARG A 221 -51.61 2.04 11.29
C ARG A 221 -52.18 2.97 10.22
N ARG A 222 -51.35 3.54 9.34
CA ARG A 222 -51.82 4.43 8.27
C ARG A 222 -52.56 3.69 7.15
N ARG A 223 -52.20 2.44 6.84
CA ARG A 223 -52.97 1.59 5.90
C ARG A 223 -54.34 1.21 6.45
N VAL A 224 -54.42 0.90 7.74
CA VAL A 224 -55.69 0.53 8.40
C VAL A 224 -56.63 1.74 8.47
N ALA A 225 -56.11 2.94 8.75
CA ALA A 225 -56.92 4.16 8.74
C ALA A 225 -57.47 4.51 7.34
N VAL A 226 -56.66 4.38 6.29
CA VAL A 226 -57.08 4.70 4.91
C VAL A 226 -58.00 3.65 4.30
N GLY A 227 -57.90 2.38 4.72
CA GLY A 227 -58.81 1.31 4.29
C GLY A 227 -60.18 1.32 4.99
N GLY A 228 -60.29 2.00 6.14
CA GLY A 228 -61.54 2.12 6.91
C GLY A 228 -62.52 3.17 6.38
N ASP A 229 -62.03 4.18 5.66
CA ASP A 229 -62.85 5.27 5.10
C ASP A 229 -63.46 4.92 3.72
N ALA A 230 -63.19 3.72 3.19
CA ALA A 230 -63.64 3.27 1.86
C ALA A 230 -64.80 2.24 1.91
N ALA A 231 -65.39 2.01 3.09
CA ALA A 231 -66.54 1.13 3.32
C ALA A 231 -67.70 1.93 3.95
#